data_AF-A0A4D6N407-F1
#
_entry.id   AF-A0A4D6N407-F1
#
_cell.length_a   1.000
_cell.length_b   1.000
_cell.length_c   1.000
_cell.angle_alpha   90.00
_cell.angle_beta   90.00
_cell.angle_gamma   90.00
#
_symmetry.space_group_name_H-M   'P 1'
#
loop_
_entity.id
_entity.type
_entity.pdbx_description
1 polymer ?
#
loop_
_entity_poly.entity_id
_entity_poly.type
_entity_poly.pdbx_seq_one_letter_code
_entity_poly.pdbx_strand_id
1 'polypeptide(L)'
;MLPTASKGRSSSSSSSSRPNNPMLLPYLRRIIKWQQMDIEYTFWQMLHLCTSPKVVYQHTKYHKQTKNQWARDDPAFVVICSLLLAVATLAYCAAYDHSTAHTLLVIFSVLFFHFILTGVFLATFCWFLTNSYLREEAPNSYVVEQRVEC
;
A
#
# COMPACT_ATOMS: atom_id res chain seq x y z
N MET A 1 -37.90 33.69 46.95
CA MET A 1 -38.79 33.41 45.81
C MET A 1 -38.24 34.09 44.58
N LEU A 2 -37.85 33.32 43.55
CA LEU A 2 -37.71 33.77 42.15
C LEU A 2 -37.78 32.51 41.25
N PRO A 3 -38.35 32.58 40.03
CA PRO A 3 -38.90 31.42 39.33
C PRO A 3 -37.90 30.72 38.40
N THR A 4 -38.12 29.42 38.24
CA THR A 4 -37.51 28.52 37.26
C THR A 4 -38.06 28.78 35.85
N ALA A 5 -37.20 28.88 34.84
CA ALA A 5 -37.62 28.72 33.43
C ALA A 5 -36.49 28.04 32.63
N SER A 6 -36.69 26.74 32.38
CA SER A 6 -35.90 25.86 31.53
C SER A 6 -36.08 26.22 30.05
N LYS A 7 -34.99 26.57 29.36
CA LYS A 7 -34.98 26.70 27.90
C LYS A 7 -34.60 25.34 27.27
N GLY A 8 -35.63 24.57 26.92
CA GLY A 8 -35.49 23.34 26.13
C GLY A 8 -34.83 23.65 24.79
N ARG A 9 -33.72 22.96 24.50
CA ARG A 9 -33.00 23.05 23.24
C ARG A 9 -33.39 21.83 22.41
N SER A 10 -34.13 22.10 21.35
CA SER A 10 -34.63 21.13 20.37
C SER A 10 -33.50 20.29 19.78
N SER A 11 -33.63 18.98 19.90
CA SER A 11 -32.82 17.97 19.24
C SER A 11 -33.24 17.83 17.77
N SER A 12 -32.52 18.48 16.86
CA SER A 12 -32.59 18.17 15.44
C SER A 12 -31.83 16.87 15.18
N SER A 13 -32.55 15.75 15.12
CA SER A 13 -32.05 14.48 14.62
C SER A 13 -31.88 14.54 13.09
N SER A 14 -30.73 15.02 12.63
CA SER A 14 -30.30 14.80 11.25
C SER A 14 -29.72 13.39 11.14
N SER A 15 -30.57 12.45 10.74
CA SER A 15 -30.16 11.14 10.24
C SER A 15 -29.28 11.34 9.00
N SER A 16 -27.96 11.35 9.21
CA SER A 16 -26.97 11.42 8.16
C SER A 16 -26.89 10.07 7.45
N SER A 17 -27.69 9.95 6.39
CA SER A 17 -27.58 8.92 5.36
C SER A 17 -26.14 8.89 4.85
N ARG A 18 -25.34 7.94 5.35
CA ARG A 18 -24.00 7.65 4.81
C ARG A 18 -24.17 7.27 3.34
N PRO A 19 -23.62 8.02 2.37
CA PRO A 19 -23.64 7.57 0.99
C PRO A 19 -22.72 6.34 0.88
N ASN A 20 -23.29 5.23 0.42
CA ASN A 20 -22.57 4.05 -0.03
C ASN A 20 -21.75 4.40 -1.28
N ASN A 21 -20.64 5.12 -1.10
CA ASN A 21 -19.66 5.29 -2.17
C ASN A 21 -18.82 4.00 -2.23
N PRO A 22 -18.85 3.25 -3.35
CA PRO A 22 -17.96 2.11 -3.52
C PRO A 22 -16.51 2.61 -3.45
N MET A 23 -15.76 2.15 -2.45
CA MET A 23 -14.39 2.61 -2.17
C MET A 23 -13.42 2.39 -3.34
N LEU A 24 -13.77 1.65 -4.39
CA LEU A 24 -12.91 1.38 -5.54
C LEU A 24 -12.73 2.58 -6.50
N LEU A 25 -13.77 3.40 -6.71
CA LEU A 25 -13.70 4.53 -7.64
C LEU A 25 -12.70 5.63 -7.21
N PRO A 26 -12.60 6.02 -5.93
CA PRO A 26 -11.59 6.98 -5.51
C PRO A 26 -10.16 6.40 -5.54
N TYR A 27 -9.96 5.08 -5.41
CA TYR A 27 -8.64 4.44 -5.54
C TYR A 27 -8.13 4.45 -6.99
N LEU A 28 -8.98 4.10 -7.97
CA LEU A 28 -8.63 4.17 -9.39
C LEU A 28 -8.32 5.61 -9.85
N ARG A 29 -9.08 6.59 -9.34
CA ARG A 29 -8.83 8.01 -9.62
C ARG A 29 -7.51 8.50 -9.02
N ARG A 30 -7.02 7.86 -7.96
CA ARG A 30 -5.74 8.18 -7.30
C ARG A 30 -4.54 7.52 -8.00
N ILE A 31 -4.72 6.34 -8.59
CA ILE A 31 -3.71 5.64 -9.41
C ILE A 31 -3.35 6.45 -10.69
N ILE A 32 -4.28 7.26 -11.20
CA ILE A 32 -4.09 8.06 -12.42
C ILE A 32 -3.36 9.39 -12.17
N LYS A 33 -3.10 9.78 -10.91
CA LYS A 33 -2.26 10.95 -10.60
C LYS A 33 -0.77 10.59 -10.68
N TRP A 34 -0.28 10.36 -11.90
CA TRP A 34 1.14 10.17 -12.21
C TRP A 34 2.04 11.28 -11.67
N GLN A 35 1.53 12.51 -11.62
CA GLN A 35 2.30 13.69 -11.21
C GLN A 35 2.59 13.77 -9.70
N GLN A 36 1.88 12.99 -8.88
CA GLN A 36 2.03 13.01 -7.43
C GLN A 36 2.70 11.74 -6.90
N MET A 37 3.22 10.92 -7.81
CA MET A 37 3.89 9.67 -7.51
C MET A 37 5.40 9.95 -7.45
N ASP A 38 6.02 9.71 -6.29
CA ASP A 38 7.46 9.89 -6.08
C ASP A 38 8.28 8.80 -6.81
N ILE A 39 8.24 8.82 -8.15
CA ILE A 39 8.83 7.79 -9.04
C ILE A 39 10.35 7.74 -8.85
N GLU A 40 11.01 8.89 -8.84
CA GLU A 40 12.47 8.98 -8.71
C GLU A 40 12.94 8.47 -7.35
N TYR A 41 12.30 8.92 -6.27
CA TYR A 41 12.60 8.43 -4.92
C TYR A 41 12.38 6.92 -4.81
N THR A 42 11.28 6.41 -5.38
CA THR A 42 10.96 4.98 -5.39
C THR A 42 11.98 4.19 -6.20
N PHE A 43 12.45 4.72 -7.34
CA PHE A 43 13.47 4.09 -8.17
C PHE A 43 14.81 3.97 -7.44
N TRP A 44 15.27 5.07 -6.83
CA TRP A 44 16.47 5.07 -6.00
C TRP A 44 16.34 4.11 -4.82
N GLN A 45 15.18 4.07 -4.16
CA GLN A 45 14.92 3.15 -3.06
C GLN A 45 14.96 1.69 -3.52
N MET A 46 14.43 1.37 -4.70
CA MET A 46 14.49 0.03 -5.27
C MET A 46 15.93 -0.38 -5.62
N LEU A 47 16.72 0.54 -6.19
CA LEU A 47 18.13 0.30 -6.50
C LEU A 47 18.97 0.12 -5.22
N HIS A 48 18.72 0.95 -4.21
CA HIS A 48 19.34 0.81 -2.89
C HIS A 48 18.91 -0.48 -2.19
N LEU A 49 17.69 -0.99 -2.43
CA LEU A 49 17.29 -2.29 -1.90
C LEU A 49 18.15 -3.43 -2.48
N CYS A 50 18.52 -3.34 -3.76
CA CYS A 50 19.38 -4.33 -4.42
C CYS A 50 20.87 -4.20 -4.05
N THR A 51 21.37 -2.99 -3.79
CA THR A 51 22.80 -2.75 -3.49
C THR A 51 23.11 -2.65 -2.00
N SER A 52 22.25 -1.97 -1.22
CA SER A 52 22.51 -1.59 0.17
C SER A 52 21.20 -1.46 0.98
N PRO A 53 20.59 -2.58 1.43
CA PRO A 53 19.28 -2.57 2.09
C PRO A 53 19.24 -1.78 3.41
N LYS A 54 20.41 -1.54 4.03
CA LYS A 54 20.54 -0.80 5.30
C LYS A 54 20.00 0.63 5.22
N VAL A 55 20.20 1.31 4.10
CA VAL A 55 19.79 2.72 3.91
C VAL A 55 18.26 2.80 3.83
N VAL A 56 17.65 1.92 3.04
CA VAL A 56 16.18 1.85 2.89
C VAL A 56 15.51 1.54 4.23
N TYR A 57 16.09 0.59 4.99
CA TYR A 57 15.56 0.23 6.30
C TYR A 57 15.57 1.41 7.28
N GLN A 58 16.62 2.23 7.30
CA GLN A 58 16.68 3.42 8.15
C GLN A 58 15.59 4.42 7.76
N HIS A 59 15.40 4.71 6.47
CA HIS A 59 14.33 5.60 6.01
C HIS A 59 12.94 5.11 6.40
N THR A 60 12.67 3.81 6.25
CA THR A 60 11.39 3.21 6.67
C THR A 60 11.21 3.28 8.18
N LYS A 61 12.26 3.04 8.96
CA LYS A 61 12.22 3.13 10.44
C LYS A 61 11.95 4.56 10.91
N TYR A 62 12.55 5.57 10.30
CA TYR A 62 12.27 6.98 10.58
C TYR A 62 10.82 7.37 10.22
N HIS A 63 10.31 6.88 9.08
CA HIS A 63 8.90 7.07 8.69
C HIS A 63 7.92 6.43 9.68
N LYS A 64 8.26 5.24 10.20
CA LYS A 64 7.48 4.58 11.25
C LYS A 64 7.42 5.43 12.51
N GLN A 65 8.56 5.98 12.97
CA GLN A 65 8.60 6.78 14.20
C GLN A 65 7.79 8.08 14.11
N THR A 66 7.68 8.66 12.91
CA THR A 66 7.01 9.95 12.70
C THR A 66 5.54 9.84 12.33
N LYS A 67 5.13 8.77 11.64
CA LYS A 67 3.74 8.59 11.15
C LYS A 67 3.03 7.34 11.64
N ASN A 68 3.71 6.48 12.41
CA ASN A 68 3.21 5.22 12.96
C ASN A 68 2.46 4.31 11.96
N GLN A 69 2.86 4.36 10.68
CA GLN A 69 2.32 3.50 9.63
C GLN A 69 3.46 2.71 8.99
N TRP A 70 3.22 1.41 8.79
CA TRP A 70 4.13 0.51 8.06
C TRP A 70 3.70 0.28 6.62
N ALA A 71 2.44 0.58 6.29
CA ALA A 71 1.92 0.43 4.95
C ALA A 71 2.54 1.52 4.05
N ARG A 72 3.24 1.08 3.01
CA ARG A 72 3.60 1.93 1.89
C ARG A 72 2.48 1.83 0.86
N ASP A 73 1.54 2.75 0.92
CA ASP A 73 0.35 2.78 0.06
C ASP A 73 0.63 3.33 -1.35
N ASP A 74 1.90 3.56 -1.71
CA ASP A 74 2.28 4.18 -2.97
C ASP A 74 2.30 3.16 -4.12
N PRO A 75 1.46 3.34 -5.17
CA PRO A 75 1.43 2.44 -6.33
C PRO A 75 2.73 2.50 -7.17
N ALA A 76 3.63 3.44 -6.89
CA ALA A 76 4.87 3.69 -7.62
C ALA A 76 5.74 2.44 -7.78
N PHE A 77 5.88 1.64 -6.72
CA PHE A 77 6.74 0.46 -6.74
C PHE A 77 6.23 -0.58 -7.73
N VAL A 78 4.93 -0.83 -7.72
CA VAL A 78 4.25 -1.77 -8.63
C VAL A 78 4.38 -1.30 -10.08
N VAL A 79 4.23 0.00 -10.33
CA VAL A 79 4.38 0.60 -11.66
C VAL A 79 5.81 0.42 -12.19
N ILE A 80 6.83 0.74 -11.41
CA ILE A 80 8.23 0.61 -11.83
C ILE A 80 8.59 -0.86 -12.10
N CYS A 81 8.17 -1.80 -11.23
CA CYS A 81 8.37 -3.23 -11.47
C CYS A 81 7.68 -3.70 -12.76
N SER A 82 6.44 -3.27 -13.00
CA SER A 82 5.71 -3.61 -14.23
C SER A 82 6.39 -3.06 -15.50
N LEU A 83 6.96 -1.85 -15.43
CA LEU A 83 7.71 -1.24 -16.53
C LEU A 83 8.98 -2.04 -16.83
N LEU A 84 9.79 -2.35 -15.81
CA LEU A 84 11.01 -3.15 -15.98
C LEU A 84 10.70 -4.54 -16.54
N LEU A 85 9.63 -5.16 -16.05
CA LEU A 85 9.18 -6.46 -16.53
C LEU A 85 8.70 -6.40 -17.99
N ALA A 86 7.97 -5.35 -18.36
CA ALA A 86 7.56 -5.13 -19.74
C ALA A 86 8.78 -4.93 -20.67
N VAL A 87 9.78 -4.15 -20.25
CA VAL A 87 11.03 -3.96 -21.01
C VAL A 87 11.79 -5.27 -21.18
N ALA A 88 11.93 -6.07 -20.11
CA ALA A 88 12.59 -7.37 -20.17
C ALA A 88 11.85 -8.34 -21.10
N THR A 89 10.52 -8.34 -21.04
CA THR A 89 9.66 -9.18 -21.90
C THR A 89 9.75 -8.73 -23.36
N LEU A 90 9.76 -7.42 -23.62
CA LEU A 90 9.97 -6.86 -24.96
C LEU A 90 11.33 -7.24 -25.52
N ALA A 91 12.40 -7.16 -24.73
CA ALA A 91 13.74 -7.58 -25.15
C ALA A 91 13.79 -9.08 -25.48
N TYR A 92 13.11 -9.92 -24.67
CA TYR A 92 12.97 -11.34 -24.94
C TYR A 92 12.22 -11.60 -26.25
N CYS A 93 11.07 -10.95 -26.47
CA CYS A 93 10.32 -11.07 -27.71
C CYS A 93 11.11 -10.56 -28.91
N ALA A 94 11.87 -9.46 -28.78
CA ALA A 94 12.72 -8.94 -29.85
C ALA A 94 13.84 -9.91 -30.25
N ALA A 95 14.33 -10.74 -29.31
CA ALA A 95 15.37 -11.72 -29.57
C ALA A 95 14.84 -13.04 -30.16
N TYR A 96 13.63 -13.46 -29.80
CA TYR A 96 13.14 -14.82 -30.06
C TYR A 96 11.82 -14.92 -30.84
N ASP A 97 11.05 -13.83 -31.01
CA ASP A 97 9.70 -13.88 -31.58
C ASP A 97 9.65 -13.29 -33.00
N HIS A 98 8.97 -14.00 -33.90
CA HIS A 98 8.72 -13.56 -35.27
C HIS A 98 7.27 -13.06 -35.48
N SER A 99 6.36 -13.29 -34.52
CA SER A 99 4.94 -12.94 -34.64
C SER A 99 4.53 -11.88 -33.63
N THR A 100 4.08 -10.73 -34.14
CA THR A 100 3.64 -9.59 -33.31
C THR A 100 2.44 -9.91 -32.42
N ALA A 101 1.54 -10.80 -32.87
CA ALA A 101 0.39 -11.22 -32.08
C ALA A 101 0.79 -12.06 -30.86
N HIS A 102 1.79 -12.93 -31.02
CA HIS A 102 2.30 -13.76 -29.92
C HIS A 102 3.02 -12.89 -28.88
N THR A 103 3.83 -11.93 -29.34
CA THR A 103 4.50 -10.96 -28.45
C THR A 103 3.52 -10.20 -27.56
N LEU A 104 2.40 -9.69 -28.10
CA LEU A 104 1.40 -8.97 -27.31
C LEU A 104 0.73 -9.85 -26.25
N LEU A 105 0.40 -11.11 -26.59
CA LEU A 105 -0.18 -12.06 -25.64
C LEU A 105 0.80 -12.43 -24.52
N VAL A 106 2.09 -12.57 -24.84
CA VAL A 106 3.14 -12.84 -23.86
C VAL A 106 3.28 -11.67 -22.88
N ILE A 107 3.35 -10.43 -23.37
CA ILE A 107 3.44 -9.24 -22.50
C ILE A 107 2.23 -9.15 -21.58
N PHE A 108 1.01 -9.31 -22.12
CA PHE A 108 -0.19 -9.29 -21.32
C PHE A 108 -0.19 -10.40 -20.26
N SER A 109 0.21 -11.62 -20.65
CA SER A 109 0.25 -12.77 -19.75
C SER A 109 1.24 -12.57 -18.60
N VAL A 110 2.44 -12.07 -18.91
CA VAL A 110 3.49 -11.79 -17.92
C VAL A 110 3.04 -10.70 -16.94
N LEU A 111 2.41 -9.63 -17.40
CA LEU A 111 1.96 -8.55 -16.53
C LEU A 111 0.76 -8.94 -15.66
N PHE A 112 -0.27 -9.59 -16.23
CA PHE A 112 -1.47 -9.90 -15.47
C PHE A 112 -1.34 -11.20 -14.68
N PHE A 113 -0.94 -12.30 -15.31
CA PHE A 113 -0.84 -13.57 -14.62
C PHE A 113 0.44 -13.62 -13.79
N HIS A 114 1.62 -13.43 -14.38
CA HIS A 114 2.84 -13.65 -13.60
C HIS A 114 3.06 -12.59 -12.51
N PHE A 115 2.80 -11.31 -12.79
CA PHE A 115 3.06 -10.28 -11.80
C PHE A 115 1.92 -10.10 -10.79
N ILE A 116 0.66 -9.95 -11.23
CA ILE A 116 -0.46 -9.76 -10.29
C ILE A 116 -0.84 -11.05 -9.56
N LEU A 117 -1.04 -12.17 -10.27
CA LEU A 117 -1.47 -13.42 -9.62
C LEU A 117 -0.42 -13.92 -8.61
N THR A 118 0.85 -13.96 -9.01
CA THR A 118 1.94 -14.34 -8.10
C THR A 118 2.06 -13.36 -6.94
N GLY A 119 1.85 -12.06 -7.17
CA GLY A 119 1.84 -11.05 -6.13
C GLY A 119 0.74 -11.28 -5.09
N VAL A 120 -0.49 -11.54 -5.54
CA VAL A 120 -1.63 -11.86 -4.65
C VAL A 120 -1.39 -13.16 -3.90
N PHE A 121 -0.86 -14.17 -4.59
CA PHE A 121 -0.53 -15.46 -3.99
C PHE A 121 0.55 -15.31 -2.91
N LEU A 122 1.65 -14.61 -3.21
CA LEU A 122 2.74 -14.36 -2.28
C LEU A 122 2.27 -13.52 -1.08
N ALA A 123 1.44 -12.50 -1.30
CA ALA A 123 0.86 -11.70 -0.23
C ALA A 123 -0.04 -12.55 0.68
N THR A 124 -0.87 -13.42 0.10
CA THR A 124 -1.75 -14.32 0.85
C THR A 124 -0.92 -15.33 1.65
N PHE A 125 0.13 -15.89 1.05
CA PHE A 125 1.05 -16.80 1.72
C PHE A 125 1.79 -16.11 2.86
N CYS A 126 2.33 -14.91 2.64
CA CYS A 126 3.02 -14.14 3.67
C CYS A 126 2.09 -13.74 4.81
N TRP A 127 0.84 -13.35 4.50
CA TRP A 127 -0.19 -13.08 5.48
C TRP A 127 -0.51 -14.33 6.32
N PHE A 128 -0.66 -15.49 5.67
CA PHE A 128 -0.89 -16.76 6.33
C PHE A 128 0.28 -17.14 7.25
N LEU A 129 1.53 -17.06 6.75
CA LEU A 129 2.74 -17.32 7.54
C LEU A 129 2.83 -16.38 8.75
N THR A 130 2.55 -15.09 8.54
CA THR A 130 2.63 -14.10 9.61
C THR A 130 1.59 -14.36 10.68
N ASN A 131 0.35 -14.66 10.28
CA ASN A 131 -0.74 -14.95 11.21
C ASN A 131 -0.57 -16.32 11.89
N SER A 132 0.13 -17.27 11.27
CA SER A 132 0.34 -18.62 11.81
C SER A 132 1.59 -18.77 12.68
N TYR A 133 2.67 -18.04 12.38
CA TYR A 133 3.99 -18.26 13.02
C TYR A 133 4.59 -17.01 13.68
N LEU A 134 4.22 -15.81 13.22
CA LEU A 134 4.78 -14.54 13.73
C LEU A 134 3.79 -13.77 14.62
N ARG A 135 2.58 -14.29 14.82
CA ARG A 135 1.73 -13.85 15.92
C ARG A 135 2.32 -14.40 17.19
N GLU A 136 3.08 -13.56 17.86
CA GLU A 136 3.37 -13.73 19.28
C GLU A 136 2.00 -13.78 19.98
N GLU A 137 1.61 -14.96 20.46
CA GLU A 137 0.63 -15.07 21.53
C GLU A 137 1.16 -14.11 22.60
N ALA A 138 0.43 -13.05 22.89
CA ALA A 138 0.83 -12.11 23.93
C ALA A 138 0.24 -12.59 25.26
N PRO A 139 0.96 -13.35 26.11
CA PRO A 139 0.73 -13.30 27.52
C PRO A 139 1.65 -12.24 28.12
N ASN A 140 1.07 -11.05 28.33
CA ASN A 140 1.43 -10.09 29.38
C ASN A 140 2.78 -9.34 29.33
N SER A 141 2.67 -8.04 29.70
CA SER A 141 3.66 -7.26 30.47
C SER A 141 4.79 -6.49 29.77
N TYR A 142 4.46 -5.48 28.96
CA TYR A 142 5.17 -4.18 28.99
C TYR A 142 4.36 -3.09 28.30
N VAL A 143 3.16 -2.83 28.81
CA VAL A 143 2.70 -1.44 28.87
C VAL A 143 3.63 -0.76 29.87
N VAL A 144 4.78 -0.30 29.41
CA VAL A 144 5.48 0.77 30.13
C VAL A 144 4.62 2.00 29.87
N GLU A 145 3.72 2.29 30.82
CA GLU A 145 3.20 3.62 31.01
C GLU A 145 4.40 4.56 31.02
N GLN A 146 4.63 5.26 29.91
CA GLN A 146 5.51 6.40 29.92
C GLN A 146 4.71 7.54 30.56
N ARG A 147 4.60 7.46 31.90
CA ARG A 147 4.26 8.57 32.78
C ARG A 147 5.26 9.67 32.47
N VAL A 148 4.79 10.69 31.74
CA VAL A 148 5.52 11.95 31.63
C VAL A 148 5.42 12.57 33.01
N GLU A 149 6.49 12.43 33.80
CA GLU A 149 6.63 13.24 35.00
C GLU A 149 6.84 14.68 34.57
N CYS A 150 6.05 15.55 35.20
CA CYS A 150 5.84 16.95 34.86
C CYS A 150 7.12 17.79 34.86
#